data_AF-A0A1I3ELF5-F1
#
_entry.id   AF-A0A1I3ELF5-F1
#
_cell.length_a   1.000
_cell.length_b   1.000
_cell.length_c   1.000
_cell.angle_alpha   90.00
_cell.angle_beta   90.00
_cell.angle_gamma   90.00
#
_symmetry.space_group_name_H-M   'P 1'
#
loop_
_entity.id
_entity.type
_entity.pdbx_description
1 polymer ?
#
loop_
_entity_poly.entity_id
_entity_poly.type
_entity_poly.pdbx_seq_one_letter_code
_entity_poly.pdbx_strand_id
1 'polypeptide(L)'
;MTDAAPSSGGRYDPVTAVAGPGFSTHVLSMKQSDIFRDNAENCLQLAERSEGKPAYRRYLRMADAWTALAKEQDWLDGEVPPVKVGIRSQSA
;
A
#
# COMPACT_ATOMS: atom_id res chain seq x y z
N MET A 1 -40.05 -29.53 -5.72
CA MET A 1 -38.76 -29.88 -6.34
C MET A 1 -37.93 -28.61 -6.29
N THR A 2 -37.11 -28.48 -5.26
CA THR A 2 -36.34 -27.27 -4.93
C THR A 2 -35.01 -27.32 -5.67
N ASP A 3 -34.80 -26.45 -6.64
CA ASP A 3 -33.49 -26.30 -7.27
C ASP A 3 -32.58 -25.46 -6.37
N ALA A 4 -31.48 -26.07 -5.98
CA ALA A 4 -30.44 -25.53 -5.13
C ALA A 4 -29.57 -24.53 -5.92
N ALA A 5 -29.29 -23.37 -5.33
CA ALA A 5 -28.29 -22.44 -5.85
C ALA A 5 -26.88 -23.05 -5.69
N PRO A 6 -25.98 -22.91 -6.67
CA PRO A 6 -24.59 -23.33 -6.49
C PRO A 6 -23.87 -22.37 -5.53
N SER A 7 -23.43 -22.94 -4.41
CA SER A 7 -22.54 -22.29 -3.45
C SER A 7 -21.13 -22.23 -4.03
N SER A 8 -20.79 -21.15 -4.72
CA SER A 8 -19.41 -20.86 -5.16
C SER A 8 -18.75 -19.92 -4.16
N GLY A 9 -18.34 -20.47 -3.01
CA GLY A 9 -17.45 -19.84 -2.05
C GLY A 9 -16.02 -19.68 -2.56
N GLY A 10 -15.84 -19.04 -3.71
CA GLY A 10 -14.53 -18.59 -4.18
C GLY A 10 -14.25 -17.20 -3.59
N ARG A 11 -13.15 -17.05 -2.83
CA ARG A 11 -12.64 -15.72 -2.50
C ARG A 11 -12.39 -14.99 -3.82
N TYR A 12 -13.10 -13.89 -4.03
CA TYR A 12 -12.79 -13.00 -5.14
C TYR A 12 -11.34 -12.51 -4.96
N ASP A 13 -10.48 -12.87 -5.90
CA ASP A 13 -9.15 -12.29 -6.02
C ASP A 13 -9.19 -11.34 -7.22
N PRO A 14 -9.32 -10.02 -7.00
CA PRO A 14 -9.43 -9.05 -8.08
C PRO A 14 -8.19 -9.00 -8.98
N VAL A 15 -7.03 -9.46 -8.48
CA VAL A 15 -5.75 -9.32 -9.18
C VAL A 15 -5.63 -10.35 -10.29
N THR A 16 -6.13 -11.57 -10.04
CA THR A 16 -5.99 -12.69 -10.98
C THR A 16 -7.04 -12.67 -12.11
N ALA A 17 -8.21 -12.06 -11.89
CA ALA A 17 -9.34 -12.13 -12.81
C ALA A 17 -9.18 -11.32 -14.13
N VAL A 18 -8.19 -10.43 -14.24
CA VAL A 18 -8.04 -9.51 -15.40
C VAL A 18 -7.01 -9.99 -16.44
N ALA A 19 -6.20 -11.01 -16.14
CA ALA A 19 -5.11 -11.43 -17.01
C ALA A 19 -5.50 -12.58 -17.96
N GLY A 20 -6.03 -12.23 -19.14
CA GLY A 20 -6.11 -13.16 -20.27
C GLY A 20 -4.74 -13.41 -20.93
N PRO A 21 -4.53 -14.57 -21.57
CA PRO A 21 -3.24 -14.93 -22.18
C PRO A 21 -3.07 -14.15 -23.49
N GLY A 22 -2.44 -12.97 -23.40
CA GLY A 22 -2.13 -12.16 -24.59
C GLY A 22 -2.00 -10.65 -24.36
N PHE A 23 -2.20 -10.16 -23.13
CA PHE A 23 -1.96 -8.74 -22.85
C PHE A 23 -0.49 -8.52 -22.49
N SER A 24 0.18 -7.67 -23.28
CA SER A 24 1.56 -7.21 -23.04
C SER A 24 1.73 -6.80 -21.58
N THR A 25 2.45 -7.62 -20.81
CA THR A 25 2.64 -7.45 -19.35
C THR A 25 3.63 -6.32 -19.03
N HIS A 26 3.97 -5.50 -20.02
CA HIS A 26 4.98 -4.45 -19.97
C HIS A 26 4.42 -3.05 -20.26
N VAL A 27 3.29 -2.71 -19.63
CA VAL A 27 3.02 -1.31 -19.25
C VAL A 27 3.19 -1.22 -17.75
N LEU A 28 4.44 -1.01 -17.32
CA LEU A 28 4.83 -0.33 -16.07
C LEU A 28 4.01 -0.72 -14.83
N SER A 29 4.26 -1.89 -14.24
CA SER A 29 3.80 -2.16 -12.86
C SER A 29 4.31 -1.04 -11.96
N MET A 30 3.42 -0.20 -11.42
CA MET A 30 3.79 0.77 -10.40
C MET A 30 4.45 0.02 -9.24
N LYS A 31 5.52 0.60 -8.67
CA LYS A 31 6.16 -0.03 -7.51
C LYS A 31 5.17 -0.05 -6.34
N GLN A 32 5.26 -1.06 -5.50
CA GLN A 32 4.38 -1.18 -4.34
C GLN A 32 4.50 0.04 -3.42
N SER A 33 5.71 0.61 -3.29
CA SER A 33 5.93 1.84 -2.53
C SER A 33 5.25 3.06 -3.17
N ASP A 34 5.17 3.15 -4.51
CA ASP A 34 4.47 4.24 -5.20
C ASP A 34 2.96 4.17 -4.97
N ILE A 35 2.38 2.97 -5.01
CA ILE A 35 0.95 2.76 -4.66
C ILE A 35 0.65 3.26 -3.24
N PHE A 36 1.56 2.99 -2.30
CA PHE A 36 1.40 3.47 -0.93
C PHE A 36 1.54 5.00 -0.82
N ARG A 37 2.41 5.63 -1.60
CA ARG A 37 2.51 7.10 -1.66
C ARG A 37 1.23 7.72 -2.21
N ASP A 38 0.66 7.15 -3.27
CA ASP A 38 -0.59 7.64 -3.85
C ASP A 38 -1.77 7.52 -2.87
N ASN A 39 -1.81 6.42 -2.10
CA ASN A 39 -2.80 6.26 -1.03
C ASN A 39 -2.62 7.31 0.08
N ALA A 40 -1.38 7.62 0.44
CA ALA A 40 -1.09 8.65 1.43
C ALA A 40 -1.59 10.03 0.96
N GLU A 41 -1.30 10.39 -0.29
CA GLU A 41 -1.75 11.63 -0.91
C GLU A 41 -3.28 11.71 -0.99
N ASN A 42 -3.94 10.62 -1.39
CA ASN A 42 -5.40 10.55 -1.38
C ASN A 42 -5.98 10.79 0.03
N CYS A 43 -5.36 10.22 1.06
CA CYS A 43 -5.77 10.45 2.44
C CYS A 43 -5.59 11.92 2.86
N LEU A 44 -4.52 12.60 2.41
CA LEU A 44 -4.34 14.03 2.67
C LEU A 44 -5.46 14.86 2.04
N GLN A 45 -5.81 14.58 0.78
CA GLN A 45 -6.90 15.26 0.09
C GLN A 45 -8.26 15.01 0.77
N LEU A 46 -8.49 13.80 1.29
CA LEU A 46 -9.68 13.50 2.09
C LEU A 46 -9.67 14.24 3.43
N ALA A 47 -8.51 14.38 4.08
CA ALA A 47 -8.37 15.16 5.30
C ALA A 47 -8.77 16.61 5.05
N GLU A 48 -8.20 17.25 4.03
CA GLU A 48 -8.49 18.65 3.65
C GLU A 48 -9.98 18.90 3.40
N ARG A 49 -10.67 17.93 2.79
CA ARG A 49 -12.10 18.02 2.46
C ARG A 49 -13.01 17.60 3.61
N SER A 50 -12.48 17.01 4.67
CA SER A 50 -13.30 16.43 5.73
C SER A 50 -13.93 17.48 6.64
N GLU A 51 -15.20 17.28 6.96
CA GLU A 51 -15.90 18.12 7.91
C GLU A 51 -15.60 17.65 9.35
N GLY A 52 -14.82 18.47 10.05
CA GLY A 52 -14.61 18.32 11.49
C GLY A 52 -13.33 17.58 11.88
N LYS A 53 -12.85 17.93 13.08
CA LYS A 53 -11.57 17.47 13.64
C LYS A 53 -11.41 15.94 13.73
N PRO A 54 -12.45 15.14 14.04
CA PRO A 54 -12.28 13.68 14.13
C PRO A 54 -12.05 12.99 12.78
N ALA A 55 -12.69 13.43 11.70
CA ALA A 55 -12.50 12.87 10.36
C ALA A 55 -11.12 13.27 9.82
N TYR A 56 -10.78 14.55 9.94
CA TYR A 56 -9.46 15.09 9.60
C TYR A 56 -8.32 14.30 10.25
N ARG A 57 -8.38 14.07 11.57
CA ARG A 57 -7.35 13.30 12.30
C ARG A 57 -7.28 11.83 11.89
N ARG A 58 -8.40 11.24 11.46
CA ARG A 58 -8.41 9.85 10.98
C ARG A 58 -7.68 9.73 9.65
N TYR A 59 -7.96 10.64 8.72
CA TYR A 59 -7.29 10.65 7.42
C TYR A 59 -5.81 10.96 7.52
N LEU A 60 -5.40 11.91 8.39
CA LEU A 60 -3.98 12.16 8.65
C LEU A 60 -3.23 10.92 9.15
N ARG A 61 -3.78 10.21 10.14
CA ARG A 61 -3.16 8.98 10.66
C ARG A 61 -3.04 7.90 9.59
N MET A 62 -3.99 7.86 8.67
CA MET A 62 -3.96 6.92 7.55
C MET A 62 -2.88 7.30 6.53
N ALA A 63 -2.75 8.59 6.22
CA ALA A 63 -1.67 9.11 5.38
C ALA A 63 -0.28 8.79 5.97
N ASP A 64 -0.11 8.98 7.29
CA ASP A 64 1.12 8.63 8.01
C ASP A 64 1.42 7.12 7.91
N ALA A 65 0.40 6.29 8.09
CA ALA A 65 0.54 4.83 7.99
C ALA A 65 0.95 4.38 6.59
N TRP A 66 0.30 4.91 5.54
CA TRP A 66 0.68 4.62 4.16
C TRP A 66 2.09 5.10 3.83
N THR A 67 2.47 6.28 4.30
CA THR A 67 3.83 6.81 4.15
C THR A 67 4.87 5.91 4.82
N ALA A 68 4.56 5.37 6.01
CA ALA A 68 5.43 4.42 6.69
C ALA A 68 5.60 3.12 5.90
N LEU A 69 4.52 2.58 5.34
CA LEU A 69 4.58 1.38 4.50
C LEU A 69 5.38 1.61 3.22
N ALA A 70 5.26 2.77 2.59
CA ALA A 70 6.07 3.10 1.41
C ALA A 70 7.57 3.07 1.72
N LYS A 71 7.98 3.65 2.85
CA LYS A 71 9.38 3.66 3.30
C LYS A 71 9.89 2.26 3.62
N GLU A 72 9.05 1.43 4.26
CA GLU A 72 9.39 0.04 4.54
C GLU A 72 9.60 -0.74 3.23
N GLN A 73 8.74 -0.54 2.23
CA GLN A 73 8.92 -1.20 0.93
C GLN A 73 10.19 -0.75 0.22
N ASP A 74 10.53 0.55 0.24
CA ASP A 74 11.81 1.00 -0.33
C ASP A 74 13.01 0.36 0.38
N TRP A 75 12.90 0.11 1.70
CA TRP A 75 13.94 -0.57 2.45
C TRP A 75 14.05 -2.06 2.07
N LEU A 76 12.91 -2.75 1.94
CA LEU A 76 12.83 -4.15 1.53
C LEU A 76 13.31 -4.37 0.08
N ASP A 77 13.01 -3.42 -0.81
CA ASP A 77 13.45 -3.42 -2.21
C ASP A 77 14.92 -2.99 -2.37
N GLY A 78 15.57 -2.52 -1.30
CA GLY A 78 16.97 -2.11 -1.31
C GLY A 78 17.23 -0.73 -1.92
N GLU A 79 16.18 0.05 -2.17
CA GLU A 79 16.26 1.44 -2.67
C GLU A 79 16.79 2.39 -1.58
N VAL A 80 16.52 2.08 -0.31
CA VAL A 80 17.07 2.79 0.86
C VAL A 80 18.16 1.93 1.52
N PRO A 81 19.43 2.37 1.52
CA PRO A 81 20.50 1.62 2.16
C PRO A 81 20.31 1.59 3.69
N PRO A 82 20.71 0.49 4.37
CA PRO A 82 20.70 0.45 5.83
C PRO A 82 21.52 1.60 6.40
N VAL A 83 20.97 2.32 7.38
CA VAL A 83 21.71 3.39 8.06
C VAL A 83 22.96 2.78 8.70
N LYS A 84 24.14 3.26 8.32
CA LYS A 84 25.40 2.87 8.95
C LYS A 84 25.42 3.43 10.37
N VAL A 85 24.99 2.62 11.35
CA VAL A 85 25.17 2.96 12.76
C VAL A 85 26.66 2.83 13.05
N GLY A 86 27.37 3.97 13.08
CA GLY A 86 28.77 4.00 13.49
C GLY A 86 28.88 3.41 14.89
N ILE A 87 29.50 2.25 15.02
CA ILE A 87 29.83 1.66 16.31
C ILE A 87 30.74 2.67 17.01
N ARG A 88 30.24 3.35 18.04
CA ARG A 88 31.07 4.13 18.94
C ARG A 88 31.92 3.12 19.70
N SER A 89 33.15 2.89 19.24
CA SER A 89 34.18 2.21 20.01
C SER A 89 34.37 2.98 21.31
N GLN A 90 33.77 2.49 22.39
CA GLN A 90 34.08 2.97 23.73
C GLN A 90 35.44 2.38 24.09
N SER A 91 36.47 3.23 24.08
CA SER A 91 37.79 2.92 24.61
C SER A 91 37.65 2.67 26.12
N ALA A 92 38.19 1.54 26.57
CA ALA A 92 38.35 1.19 27.98
C ALA A 92 39.41 2.06 28.67
#